data_AF-A0A7W2ETW4-F1
#
_entry.id   AF-A0A7W2ETW4-F1
#
_cell.length_a   1.000
_cell.length_b   1.000
_cell.length_c   1.000
_cell.angle_alpha   90.00
_cell.angle_beta   90.00
_cell.angle_gamma   90.00
#
_symmetry.space_group_name_H-M   'P 1'
#
loop_
_entity.id
_entity.type
_entity.pdbx_description
1 polymer ?
#
loop_
_entity_poly.entity_id
_entity_poly.type
_entity_poly.pdbx_seq_one_letter_code
_entity_poly.pdbx_strand_id
1 'polypeptide(L)'
;MPNDRNPAYNSSINPKYNSSINPKYNSSINPKYNSSINPSYNSSINPSYNSSINPKYNSAINPSYNSSLNPNYNTSLDPTKSRWSGLYMFDIEGNLTGIAVRAEQGFFVIFGSGGEWKGYLTSDGGTGYNLFTTDGEWVGYLVSNTAKGFCLFSKEAEWVGFLN
;
A
#
# COMPACT_ATOMS: atom_id res chain seq x y z
N MET A 1 1.83 -17.59 -5.94
CA MET A 1 2.18 -16.36 -6.68
C MET A 1 2.88 -16.75 -7.98
N PRO A 2 2.49 -16.18 -9.13
CA PRO A 2 3.18 -16.37 -10.41
C PRO A 2 4.65 -15.90 -10.39
N ASN A 3 5.54 -16.53 -11.17
CA ASN A 3 6.97 -16.22 -11.18
C ASN A 3 7.29 -14.79 -11.65
N ASP A 4 6.52 -14.27 -12.61
CA ASP A 4 6.64 -12.90 -13.10
C ASP A 4 6.30 -11.84 -12.05
N ARG A 5 5.55 -12.23 -11.01
CA ARG A 5 5.21 -11.37 -9.85
C ARG A 5 6.08 -11.66 -8.62
N ASN A 6 7.07 -12.55 -8.75
CA ASN A 6 8.00 -12.89 -7.67
C ASN A 6 9.36 -12.19 -7.88
N PRO A 7 9.79 -11.29 -6.98
CA PRO A 7 11.07 -10.60 -7.11
C PRO A 7 12.29 -11.53 -7.04
N ALA A 8 12.16 -12.76 -6.51
CA ALA A 8 13.22 -13.75 -6.55
C ALA A 8 13.48 -14.28 -7.97
N TYR A 9 12.48 -14.23 -8.86
CA TYR A 9 12.55 -14.78 -10.22
C TYR A 9 12.43 -13.71 -11.31
N ASN A 10 12.02 -12.48 -10.95
CA ASN A 10 11.91 -11.36 -11.88
C ASN A 10 12.69 -10.14 -11.36
N SER A 11 13.86 -9.90 -11.97
CA SER A 11 14.76 -8.78 -11.60
C SER A 11 14.16 -7.41 -11.90
N SER A 12 13.24 -7.29 -12.86
CA SER A 12 12.62 -6.00 -13.21
C SER A 12 11.74 -5.44 -12.10
N ILE A 13 11.24 -6.30 -11.21
CA ILE A 13 10.42 -5.93 -10.05
C ILE A 13 11.16 -6.11 -8.72
N ASN A 14 12.44 -6.48 -8.76
CA ASN A 14 13.29 -6.62 -7.58
C ASN A 14 14.11 -5.34 -7.36
N PRO A 15 13.86 -4.58 -6.27
CA PRO A 15 14.59 -3.35 -5.99
C PRO A 15 16.10 -3.52 -5.79
N LYS A 16 16.59 -4.72 -5.45
CA LYS A 16 18.03 -5.00 -5.37
C LYS A 16 18.71 -4.94 -6.74
N TYR A 17 17.99 -5.28 -7.79
CA TYR A 17 18.53 -5.40 -9.15
C TYR A 17 18.03 -4.32 -10.11
N ASN A 18 16.95 -3.62 -9.77
CA ASN A 18 16.41 -2.50 -10.55
C ASN A 18 16.48 -1.19 -9.75
N SER A 19 17.44 -0.33 -10.10
CA SER A 19 17.66 0.97 -9.45
C SER A 19 16.51 1.95 -9.64
N SER A 20 15.76 1.86 -10.75
CA SER A 20 14.62 2.75 -11.04
C SER A 20 13.47 2.58 -10.05
N ILE A 21 13.34 1.42 -9.43
CA ILE A 21 12.32 1.13 -8.40
C ILE A 21 12.89 1.06 -6.98
N ASN A 22 14.18 1.40 -6.80
CA ASN A 22 14.83 1.41 -5.50
C ASN A 22 14.94 2.85 -4.97
N PRO A 23 14.25 3.22 -3.88
CA PRO A 23 14.30 4.57 -3.33
C PRO A 23 15.70 5.03 -2.89
N LYS A 24 16.63 4.11 -2.61
CA LYS A 24 18.01 4.48 -2.27
C LYS A 24 18.77 5.05 -3.48
N TYR A 25 18.37 4.68 -4.70
CA TYR A 25 19.04 5.06 -5.95
C TYR A 25 18.21 5.98 -6.84
N ASN A 26 16.90 6.08 -6.60
CA ASN A 26 16.00 6.97 -7.34
C ASN A 26 15.35 7.99 -6.39
N SER A 27 15.83 9.24 -6.44
CA SER A 27 15.36 10.33 -5.59
C SER A 27 13.92 10.75 -5.89
N SER A 28 13.43 10.57 -7.12
CA SER A 28 12.07 10.93 -7.51
C SER A 28 11.01 10.12 -6.76
N ILE A 29 11.35 8.89 -6.35
CA ILE A 29 10.47 8.00 -5.56
C ILE A 29 10.91 7.92 -4.08
N ASN A 30 11.86 8.75 -3.66
CA ASN A 30 12.33 8.79 -2.28
C ASN A 30 11.73 10.00 -1.55
N PRO A 31 10.80 9.80 -0.58
CA PRO A 31 10.15 10.88 0.13
C PRO A 31 11.09 11.72 1.01
N LYS A 32 12.31 11.25 1.33
CA LYS A 32 13.32 12.08 2.00
C LYS A 32 13.90 13.16 1.08
N TYR A 33 13.85 12.96 -0.24
CA TYR A 33 14.41 13.88 -1.23
C TYR A 33 13.35 14.56 -2.11
N ASN A 34 12.12 14.04 -2.12
CA ASN A 34 11.00 14.61 -2.86
C ASN A 34 9.83 14.91 -1.91
N SER A 35 9.66 16.19 -1.57
CA SER A 35 8.63 16.67 -0.65
C SER A 35 7.20 16.51 -1.19
N SER A 36 7.02 16.50 -2.52
CA SER A 36 5.69 16.36 -3.13
C SER A 36 5.03 15.01 -2.85
N ILE A 37 5.83 13.97 -2.61
CA ILE A 37 5.39 12.60 -2.30
C ILE A 37 5.59 12.24 -0.81
N ASN A 38 5.97 13.21 0.02
CA ASN A 38 6.15 13.01 1.46
C ASN A 38 4.97 13.63 2.22
N PRO A 39 4.12 12.81 2.87
CA PRO A 39 2.99 13.33 3.65
C PRO A 39 3.37 14.30 4.76
N SER A 40 4.59 14.24 5.32
CA SER A 40 5.02 15.22 6.32
C SER A 40 5.19 16.64 5.75
N TYR A 41 5.39 16.77 4.44
CA TYR A 41 5.62 18.05 3.76
C TYR A 41 4.50 18.44 2.80
N ASN A 42 3.62 17.50 2.42
CA ASN A 42 2.48 17.74 1.54
C ASN A 42 1.17 17.42 2.26
N SER A 43 0.45 18.47 2.70
CA SER A 43 -0.81 18.35 3.44
C SER A 43 -1.93 17.71 2.63
N SER A 44 -1.90 17.81 1.30
CA SER A 44 -2.96 17.25 0.44
C SER A 44 -2.98 15.72 0.47
N ILE A 45 -1.82 15.08 0.65
CA ILE A 45 -1.68 13.62 0.74
C ILE A 45 -1.56 13.11 2.18
N ASN A 46 -1.55 14.02 3.17
CA ASN A 46 -1.47 13.68 4.59
C ASN A 46 -2.86 13.50 5.20
N PRO A 47 -3.23 12.32 5.70
CA PRO A 47 -4.55 12.09 6.26
C PRO A 47 -4.79 12.87 7.56
N SER A 48 -3.76 13.29 8.28
CA SER A 48 -3.93 14.14 9.47
C SER A 48 -4.40 15.56 9.11
N TYR A 49 -4.16 16.02 7.88
CA TYR A 49 -4.49 17.36 7.43
C TYR A 49 -5.59 17.40 6.35
N ASN A 50 -5.81 16.29 5.64
CA ASN A 50 -6.86 16.16 4.64
C ASN A 50 -7.94 15.17 5.11
N SER A 51 -9.09 15.69 5.52
CA SER A 51 -10.22 14.90 6.03
C SER A 51 -10.86 13.98 5.00
N SER A 52 -10.76 14.29 3.70
CA SER A 52 -11.34 13.46 2.64
C SER A 52 -10.64 12.11 2.49
N ILE A 53 -9.37 12.02 2.89
CA ILE A 53 -8.55 10.81 2.87
C ILE A 53 -8.29 10.27 4.29
N ASN A 54 -8.98 10.79 5.30
CA ASN A 54 -8.86 10.34 6.69
C ASN A 54 -10.07 9.47 7.08
N PRO A 55 -9.89 8.19 7.39
CA PRO A 55 -10.99 7.30 7.74
C PRO A 55 -11.69 7.64 9.06
N LYS A 56 -11.10 8.46 9.93
CA LYS A 56 -11.78 8.98 11.13
C LYS A 56 -12.86 10.01 10.79
N TYR A 57 -12.70 10.73 9.68
CA TYR A 57 -13.61 11.80 9.26
C TYR A 57 -14.43 11.45 8.02
N ASN A 58 -13.97 10.50 7.21
CA ASN A 58 -14.66 10.00 6.04
C ASN A 58 -15.04 8.52 6.23
N SER A 59 -16.30 8.28 6.59
CA SER A 59 -16.84 6.93 6.83
C SER A 59 -16.90 6.08 5.56
N ALA A 60 -16.96 6.68 4.37
CA ALA A 60 -17.03 5.94 3.11
C ALA A 60 -15.75 5.12 2.86
N ILE A 61 -14.60 5.58 3.36
CA ILE A 61 -13.30 4.91 3.24
C ILE A 61 -12.89 4.17 4.52
N ASN A 62 -13.78 4.00 5.48
CA ASN A 62 -13.49 3.31 6.73
C ASN A 62 -14.23 1.95 6.76
N PRO A 63 -13.52 0.81 6.72
CA PRO A 63 -14.15 -0.52 6.75
C PRO A 63 -15.00 -0.80 8.00
N SER A 64 -14.80 -0.10 9.11
CA SER A 64 -15.66 -0.24 10.30
C SER A 64 -17.06 0.34 10.09
N TYR A 65 -17.21 1.29 9.16
CA TYR A 65 -18.47 1.95 8.85
C TYR A 65 -19.00 1.63 7.45
N ASN A 66 -18.15 1.12 6.56
CA ASN A 66 -18.51 0.70 5.22
C ASN A 66 -18.34 -0.82 5.04
N SER A 67 -19.46 -1.54 5.06
CA SER A 67 -19.49 -3.01 4.96
C SER A 67 -19.01 -3.54 3.61
N SER A 68 -19.08 -2.74 2.52
CA SER A 68 -18.56 -3.17 1.22
C SER A 68 -17.04 -3.29 1.21
N LEU A 69 -16.35 -2.54 2.08
CA LEU A 69 -14.89 -2.52 2.22
C LEU A 69 -14.37 -3.45 3.33
N ASN A 70 -15.27 -4.09 4.08
CA ASN A 70 -14.92 -4.90 5.23
C ASN A 70 -14.96 -6.40 4.89
N PRO A 71 -13.84 -7.14 4.94
CA PRO A 71 -13.80 -8.56 4.59
C PRO A 71 -14.67 -9.47 5.45
N ASN A 72 -14.97 -9.06 6.69
CA ASN A 72 -15.84 -9.84 7.58
C ASN A 72 -17.30 -9.81 7.13
N TYR A 73 -17.71 -8.76 6.41
CA TYR A 73 -19.07 -8.60 5.88
C TYR A 73 -19.14 -8.85 4.37
N ASN A 74 -18.05 -8.60 3.64
CA ASN A 74 -17.91 -8.85 2.21
C ASN A 74 -16.83 -9.91 1.96
N THR A 75 -17.26 -11.18 1.90
CA THR A 75 -16.37 -12.34 1.69
C THR A 75 -15.68 -12.35 0.34
N SER A 76 -16.12 -11.55 -0.64
CA SER A 76 -15.40 -11.41 -1.91
C SER A 76 -14.04 -10.74 -1.75
N LEU A 77 -13.82 -10.00 -0.66
CA LEU A 77 -12.54 -9.39 -0.31
C LEU A 77 -11.63 -10.31 0.51
N ASP A 78 -12.14 -11.45 0.98
CA ASP A 78 -11.36 -12.42 1.75
C ASP A 78 -10.62 -13.38 0.80
N PRO A 79 -9.28 -13.26 0.69
CA PRO A 79 -8.49 -14.02 -0.27
C PRO A 79 -8.44 -15.52 0.04
N THR A 80 -8.90 -15.94 1.24
CA THR A 80 -9.01 -17.36 1.61
C THR A 80 -10.33 -17.98 1.16
N LYS A 81 -11.33 -17.16 0.81
CA LYS A 81 -12.69 -17.59 0.46
C LYS A 81 -13.05 -17.30 -0.99
N SER A 82 -12.37 -16.37 -1.65
CA SER A 82 -12.67 -15.94 -3.01
C SER A 82 -11.41 -15.79 -3.87
N ARG A 83 -11.62 -15.73 -5.19
CA ARG A 83 -10.58 -15.23 -6.10
C ARG A 83 -10.46 -13.72 -5.92
N TRP A 84 -9.23 -13.23 -5.88
CA TRP A 84 -8.93 -11.82 -5.67
C TRP A 84 -8.07 -11.27 -6.80
N SER A 85 -8.09 -9.94 -6.94
CA SER A 85 -7.18 -9.19 -7.79
C SER A 85 -6.46 -8.14 -6.94
N GLY A 86 -5.20 -7.86 -7.24
CA GLY A 86 -4.41 -7.02 -6.36
C GLY A 86 -2.90 -7.12 -6.55
N LEU A 87 -2.20 -6.79 -5.49
CA LEU A 87 -0.73 -6.73 -5.41
C LEU A 87 -0.22 -7.69 -4.33
N TYR A 88 0.97 -8.23 -4.55
CA TYR A 88 1.74 -8.94 -3.53
C TYR A 88 2.61 -7.94 -2.77
N MET A 89 2.75 -8.15 -1.46
CA MET A 89 3.54 -7.31 -0.57
C MET A 89 4.83 -8.03 -0.18
N PHE A 90 5.93 -7.30 -0.22
CA PHE A 90 7.25 -7.81 0.11
C PHE A 90 7.96 -6.91 1.10
N ASP A 91 8.79 -7.51 1.95
CA ASP A 91 9.81 -6.76 2.69
C ASP A 91 10.92 -6.26 1.75
N ILE A 92 11.87 -5.49 2.27
CA ILE A 92 13.00 -4.96 1.49
C ILE A 92 13.93 -6.04 0.91
N GLU A 93 13.92 -7.25 1.49
CA GLU A 93 14.72 -8.38 1.02
C GLU A 93 13.98 -9.20 -0.07
N GLY A 94 12.71 -8.89 -0.32
CA GLY A 94 11.87 -9.56 -1.32
C GLY A 94 11.13 -10.77 -0.79
N ASN A 95 11.04 -10.97 0.53
CA ASN A 95 10.23 -12.02 1.13
C ASN A 95 8.76 -11.59 1.13
N LEU A 96 7.85 -12.51 0.77
CA LEU A 96 6.42 -12.26 0.78
C LEU A 96 5.90 -12.02 2.20
N THR A 97 5.32 -10.85 2.46
CA THR A 97 4.76 -10.49 3.77
C THR A 97 3.23 -10.50 3.77
N GLY A 98 2.60 -10.41 2.60
CA GLY A 98 1.15 -10.33 2.50
C GLY A 98 0.66 -10.02 1.10
N ILE A 99 -0.61 -9.65 1.01
CA ILE A 99 -1.27 -9.24 -0.22
C ILE A 99 -2.19 -8.05 0.02
N ALA A 100 -2.35 -7.21 -1.01
CA ALA A 100 -3.30 -6.11 -1.05
C ALA A 100 -4.41 -6.48 -2.04
N VAL A 101 -5.60 -6.83 -1.53
CA VAL A 101 -6.78 -7.18 -2.33
C VAL A 101 -7.50 -5.90 -2.73
N ARG A 102 -7.69 -5.68 -4.03
CA ARG A 102 -8.42 -4.52 -4.54
C ARG A 102 -9.91 -4.66 -4.22
N ALA A 103 -10.45 -3.71 -3.46
CA ALA A 103 -11.89 -3.64 -3.19
C ALA A 103 -12.60 -2.79 -4.24
N GLU A 104 -12.08 -1.59 -4.49
CA GLU A 104 -12.60 -0.66 -5.49
C GLU A 104 -11.49 0.26 -6.02
N GLN A 105 -11.85 1.26 -6.83
CA GLN A 105 -10.88 2.23 -7.31
C GLN A 105 -10.31 3.03 -6.12
N GLY A 106 -8.99 3.03 -5.97
CA GLY A 106 -8.34 3.76 -4.89
C GLY A 106 -8.44 3.10 -3.51
N PHE A 107 -8.93 1.86 -3.39
CA PHE A 107 -9.01 1.16 -2.11
C PHE A 107 -8.51 -0.29 -2.20
N PHE A 108 -7.65 -0.67 -1.26
CA PHE A 108 -7.24 -2.06 -1.07
C PHE A 108 -7.41 -2.49 0.37
N VAL A 109 -7.70 -3.76 0.58
CA VAL A 109 -7.63 -4.40 1.88
C VAL A 109 -6.32 -5.18 1.99
N ILE A 110 -5.64 -5.05 3.13
CA ILE A 110 -4.36 -5.70 3.39
C ILE A 110 -4.53 -6.97 4.20
N PHE A 111 -3.95 -8.06 3.72
CA PHE A 111 -3.84 -9.33 4.44
C PHE A 111 -2.38 -9.71 4.63
N GLY A 112 -2.07 -10.30 5.78
CA GLY A 112 -0.78 -10.96 6.01
C GLY A 112 -0.64 -12.23 5.15
N SER A 113 0.55 -12.82 5.14
CA SER A 113 0.82 -14.07 4.41
C SER A 113 -0.01 -15.26 4.91
N GLY A 114 -0.53 -15.20 6.14
CA GLY A 114 -1.45 -16.17 6.71
C GLY A 114 -2.93 -15.93 6.36
N GLY A 115 -3.24 -14.88 5.60
CA GLY A 115 -4.62 -14.52 5.25
C GLY A 115 -5.36 -13.75 6.35
N GLU A 116 -4.67 -13.31 7.39
CA GLU A 116 -5.26 -12.47 8.43
C GLU A 116 -5.37 -11.02 7.97
N TRP A 117 -6.52 -10.38 8.21
CA TRP A 117 -6.75 -8.98 7.88
C TRP A 117 -5.86 -8.07 8.76
N LYS A 118 -5.04 -7.21 8.14
CA LYS A 118 -4.09 -6.32 8.85
C LYS A 118 -4.44 -4.84 8.75
N GLY A 119 -5.25 -4.45 7.78
CA GLY A 119 -5.53 -3.05 7.51
C GLY A 119 -6.01 -2.80 6.10
N TYR A 120 -5.82 -1.58 5.62
CA TYR A 120 -6.27 -1.15 4.30
C TYR A 120 -5.46 0.03 3.77
N LEU A 121 -5.51 0.20 2.46
CA LEU A 121 -4.90 1.31 1.73
C LEU A 121 -6.00 2.18 1.13
N THR A 122 -5.89 3.49 1.31
CA THR A 122 -6.76 4.48 0.63
C THR A 122 -5.89 5.34 -0.28
N SER A 123 -6.41 5.72 -1.44
CA SER A 123 -5.70 6.69 -2.30
C SER A 123 -5.45 7.98 -1.53
N ASP A 124 -4.28 8.57 -1.75
CA ASP A 124 -3.90 9.86 -1.16
C ASP A 124 -4.37 11.07 -2.00
N GLY A 125 -5.10 10.82 -3.10
CA GLY A 125 -5.50 11.85 -4.07
C GLY A 125 -4.40 12.23 -5.07
N GLY A 126 -3.21 11.66 -4.93
CA GLY A 126 -2.08 11.77 -5.85
C GLY A 126 -1.78 10.45 -6.55
N THR A 127 -0.50 10.06 -6.56
CA THR A 127 -0.03 8.81 -7.18
C THR A 127 0.15 7.68 -6.15
N GLY A 128 -0.12 7.94 -4.88
CA GLY A 128 0.17 7.04 -3.77
C GLY A 128 -1.07 6.55 -3.02
N TYR A 129 -0.81 5.92 -1.88
CA TYR A 129 -1.84 5.45 -0.96
C TYR A 129 -1.40 5.69 0.49
N ASN A 130 -2.33 5.94 1.39
CA ASN A 130 -2.11 5.91 2.83
C ASN A 130 -2.47 4.53 3.38
N LEU A 131 -1.59 3.98 4.24
CA LEU A 131 -1.78 2.70 4.92
C LEU A 131 -2.33 2.92 6.32
N PHE A 132 -3.45 2.26 6.59
CA PHE A 132 -4.13 2.29 7.87
C PHE A 132 -4.24 0.90 8.48
N THR A 133 -4.23 0.82 9.81
CA THR A 133 -4.66 -0.38 10.55
C THR A 133 -6.15 -0.63 10.36
N THR A 134 -6.65 -1.78 10.81
CA THR A 134 -8.09 -2.09 10.81
C THR A 134 -8.92 -1.06 11.57
N ASP A 135 -8.33 -0.42 12.58
CA ASP A 135 -9.00 0.60 13.40
C ASP A 135 -8.91 2.02 12.80
N GLY A 136 -8.26 2.17 11.64
CA GLY A 136 -8.10 3.46 10.97
C GLY A 136 -6.97 4.33 11.50
N GLU A 137 -5.98 3.73 12.18
CA GLU A 137 -4.76 4.44 12.55
C GLU A 137 -3.78 4.47 11.37
N TRP A 138 -3.30 5.66 11.04
CA TRP A 138 -2.33 5.85 9.95
C TRP A 138 -0.93 5.37 10.38
N VAL A 139 -0.36 4.45 9.61
CA VAL A 139 0.92 3.78 9.94
C VAL A 139 1.99 3.86 8.86
N GLY A 140 1.64 4.29 7.66
CA GLY A 140 2.60 4.42 6.57
C GLY A 140 1.93 4.85 5.27
N TYR A 141 2.67 4.82 4.18
CA TYR A 141 2.18 5.23 2.88
C TYR A 141 2.94 4.56 1.74
N LEU A 142 2.31 4.53 0.57
CA LEU A 142 2.83 3.98 -0.66
C LEU A 142 3.18 5.11 -1.63
N VAL A 143 4.35 5.01 -2.22
CA VAL A 143 4.78 5.86 -3.35
C VAL A 143 4.82 4.99 -4.60
N SER A 144 4.17 5.43 -5.68
CA SER A 144 4.21 4.70 -6.96
C SER A 144 5.64 4.59 -7.49
N ASN A 145 6.00 3.39 -7.97
CA ASN A 145 7.27 3.13 -8.64
C ASN A 145 7.10 3.08 -10.16
N THR A 146 8.20 3.05 -10.90
CA THR A 146 8.18 3.09 -12.38
C THR A 146 7.72 1.77 -13.04
N ALA A 147 7.50 0.70 -12.27
CA ALA A 147 7.19 -0.64 -12.75
C ALA A 147 5.73 -1.07 -12.48
N LYS A 148 4.82 -0.10 -12.27
CA LYS A 148 3.40 -0.34 -11.91
C LYS A 148 3.19 -0.96 -10.52
N GLY A 149 4.21 -0.89 -9.67
CA GLY A 149 4.15 -1.25 -8.25
C GLY A 149 4.30 -0.04 -7.34
N PHE A 150 4.55 -0.28 -6.07
CA PHE A 150 4.73 0.76 -5.06
C PHE A 150 5.90 0.47 -4.13
N CYS A 151 6.54 1.52 -3.63
CA CYS A 151 7.43 1.46 -2.48
C CYS A 151 6.64 1.78 -1.22
N LEU A 152 6.75 0.95 -0.18
CA LEU A 152 6.10 1.12 1.11
C LEU A 152 7.04 1.83 2.08
N PHE A 153 6.55 2.91 2.68
CA PHE A 153 7.27 3.72 3.66
C PHE A 153 6.54 3.77 5.00
N SER A 154 7.31 3.87 6.08
CA SER A 154 6.79 4.31 7.38
C SER A 154 6.41 5.79 7.33
N LYS A 155 5.73 6.29 8.36
CA LYS A 155 5.39 7.73 8.47
C LYS A 155 6.62 8.64 8.48
N GLU A 156 7.74 8.13 8.96
CA GLU A 156 9.03 8.81 9.06
C GLU A 156 9.83 8.72 7.75
N ALA A 157 9.20 8.30 6.65
CA ALA A 157 9.81 8.16 5.33
C ALA A 157 10.93 7.09 5.27
N GLU A 158 10.90 6.10 6.16
CA GLU A 158 11.78 4.93 6.07
C GLU A 158 11.21 3.90 5.11
N TRP A 159 12.03 3.41 4.18
CA TRP A 159 11.61 2.40 3.21
C TRP A 159 11.58 1.02 3.87
N VAL A 160 10.39 0.41 3.95
CA VAL A 160 10.16 -0.84 4.71
C VAL A 160 9.68 -2.00 3.84
N GLY A 161 9.36 -1.77 2.57
CA GLY A 161 8.93 -2.83 1.66
C GLY A 161 8.45 -2.32 0.32
N PHE A 162 7.83 -3.19 -0.47
CA PHE A 162 7.29 -2.84 -1.78
C PHE A 162 6.13 -3.74 -2.18
N LEU A 163 5.36 -3.30 -3.18
CA LEU A 163 4.20 -4.02 -3.70
C LEU A 163 4.27 -4.16 -5.23
N ASN A 164 3.91 -5.32 -5.78
CA ASN A 164 3.86 -5.62 -7.23
C ASN A 164 2.77 -6.62 -7.62
#